data_AF-A0A3C1KNJ4-F1
#
_entry.id   AF-A0A3C1KNJ4-F1
#
_cell.length_a   1.000
_cell.length_b   1.000
_cell.length_c   1.000
_cell.angle_alpha   90.00
_cell.angle_beta   90.00
_cell.angle_gamma   90.00
#
_symmetry.space_group_name_H-M   'P 1'
#
loop_
_entity.id
_entity.type
_entity.pdbx_description
1 polymer ?
#
loop_
_entity_poly.entity_id
_entity_poly.type
_entity_poly.pdbx_seq_one_letter_code
_entity_poly.pdbx_strand_id
1 'polypeptide(L)'
;YSEVCQGVGLSPESLHLQLQQAGIEMLAEDPAGAPIEAIQVIRTKRASVKPRGKNQQGYVRTIKQHDINFGIGPAGTGKTYLAVACAVEALLEERVRRILLVRPAVEAGEKLG
;
A
#
# COMPACT_ATOMS: atom_id res chain seq x y z
N TYR A 1 13.16 12.10 -2.10
CA TYR A 1 12.51 13.34 -1.61
C TYR A 1 13.50 14.45 -1.30
N SER A 2 14.60 14.20 -0.58
CA SER A 2 15.62 15.21 -0.24
C SER A 2 16.16 16.00 -1.45
N GLU A 3 16.52 15.32 -2.53
CA GLU A 3 17.11 15.93 -3.73
C GLU A 3 16.12 16.81 -4.51
N VAL A 4 14.85 16.38 -4.59
CA VAL A 4 13.79 17.13 -5.27
C VAL A 4 13.47 18.44 -4.52
N CYS A 5 13.46 18.40 -3.19
CA CYS A 5 13.30 19.60 -2.37
C CYS A 5 14.48 20.58 -2.50
N GLN A 6 15.64 20.11 -2.99
CA GLN A 6 16.83 20.93 -3.27
C GLN A 6 16.86 21.44 -4.71
N GLY A 7 15.79 21.24 -5.50
CA GLY A 7 15.69 21.72 -6.87
C GLY A 7 16.40 20.85 -7.90
N VAL A 8 16.84 19.64 -7.53
CA VAL A 8 17.36 18.66 -8.49
C VAL A 8 16.19 18.10 -9.28
N GLY A 9 16.22 18.29 -10.60
CA GLY A 9 15.22 17.73 -11.51
C GLY A 9 15.30 16.19 -11.51
N LEU A 10 14.14 15.54 -11.42
CA LEU A 10 14.05 14.08 -11.57
C LEU A 10 14.30 13.71 -13.04
N SER A 11 15.42 13.02 -13.32
CA SER A 11 15.65 12.42 -14.63
C SER A 11 15.17 10.96 -14.64
N PRO A 12 14.76 10.40 -15.79
CA PRO A 12 14.40 9.00 -15.90
C PRO A 12 15.53 8.05 -15.43
N GLU A 13 16.78 8.41 -15.69
CA GLU A 13 17.97 7.64 -15.33
C GLU A 13 18.22 7.65 -13.82
N SER A 14 18.10 8.81 -13.17
CA SER A 14 18.26 8.90 -11.71
C SER A 14 17.15 8.15 -10.99
N LEU A 15 15.91 8.23 -11.50
CA LEU A 15 14.78 7.46 -10.99
C LEU A 15 14.99 5.96 -11.14
N HIS A 16 15.50 5.50 -12.30
CA HIS A 16 15.80 4.10 -12.55
C HIS A 16 16.87 3.55 -11.59
N LEU A 17 17.97 4.30 -11.40
CA LEU A 17 19.05 3.94 -10.48
C LEU A 17 18.56 3.85 -9.03
N GLN A 18 17.77 4.84 -8.58
CA GLN A 18 17.22 4.84 -7.22
C GLN A 18 16.24 3.68 -6.99
N LEU A 19 15.42 3.34 -7.98
CA LEU A 19 14.53 2.16 -7.90
C LEU A 19 15.33 0.85 -7.81
N GLN A 20 16.43 0.73 -8.55
CA GLN A 20 17.30 -0.44 -8.49
C GLN A 20 17.99 -0.57 -7.12
N GLN A 21 18.51 0.53 -6.57
CA GLN A 21 19.12 0.56 -5.24
C GLN A 21 18.11 0.22 -4.14
N ALA A 22 16.94 0.85 -4.15
CA ALA A 22 15.88 0.57 -3.18
C ALA A 22 15.44 -0.90 -3.21
N GLY A 23 15.36 -1.52 -4.41
CA GLY A 23 15.05 -2.94 -4.55
C GLY A 23 16.08 -3.87 -3.91
N ILE A 24 17.36 -3.49 -3.93
CA ILE A 24 18.45 -4.26 -3.28
C ILE A 24 18.39 -4.09 -1.76
N GLU A 25 18.19 -2.88 -1.27
CA GLU A 25 18.06 -2.60 0.17
C GLU A 25 16.88 -3.36 0.79
N MET A 26 15.74 -3.41 0.09
CA MET A 26 14.55 -4.15 0.55
C MET A 26 14.74 -5.67 0.62
N LEU A 27 15.69 -6.24 -0.14
CA LEU A 27 16.08 -7.65 -0.07
C LEU A 27 17.08 -7.91 1.06
N ALA A 28 17.86 -6.90 1.44
CA ALA A 28 18.83 -6.96 2.53
C ALA A 28 18.16 -6.78 3.90
N GLU A 29 17.08 -6.01 3.97
CA GLU A 29 16.26 -5.86 5.16
C GLU A 29 15.19 -6.96 5.21
N ASP A 30 15.45 -8.05 5.92
CA ASP A 30 14.41 -9.02 6.27
C ASP A 30 13.47 -8.39 7.33
N PRO A 31 12.21 -8.04 7.01
CA PRO A 31 11.31 -7.39 7.97
C PRO A 31 10.72 -8.37 8.98
N ALA A 32 11.19 -9.63 9.01
CA ALA A 32 10.73 -10.68 9.91
C ALA A 32 10.88 -10.36 11.42
N GLY A 33 11.64 -9.32 11.78
CA GLY A 33 12.00 -9.01 13.17
C GLY A 33 11.20 -7.92 13.89
N ALA A 34 10.38 -7.12 13.20
CA ALA A 34 9.66 -6.02 13.87
C ALA A 34 8.49 -6.58 14.72
N PRO A 35 8.35 -6.18 16.01
CA PRO A 35 7.22 -6.61 16.83
C PRO A 35 5.90 -6.26 16.13
N ILE A 36 5.10 -7.28 15.82
CA ILE A 36 3.77 -7.07 15.27
C ILE A 36 2.83 -6.75 16.45
N GLU A 37 2.94 -5.53 16.97
CA GLU A 37 1.95 -5.00 17.91
C GLU A 37 0.54 -4.93 17.31
N ALA A 38 -0.41 -5.33 18.16
CA ALA A 38 -1.86 -5.28 18.15
C ALA A 38 -2.58 -5.45 16.80
N ILE A 39 -3.48 -6.44 16.78
CA ILE A 39 -4.50 -6.63 15.76
C ILE A 39 -5.22 -5.30 15.49
N GLN A 40 -4.95 -4.70 14.33
CA GLN A 40 -5.68 -3.52 13.86
C GLN A 40 -7.00 -3.99 13.25
N VAL A 41 -8.05 -4.06 14.08
CA VAL A 41 -9.41 -4.26 13.59
C VAL A 41 -9.84 -2.97 12.89
N ILE A 42 -10.18 -3.09 11.61
CA ILE A 42 -10.70 -1.99 10.81
C ILE A 42 -12.21 -1.95 10.99
N ARG A 43 -12.75 -0.81 11.41
CA ARG A 43 -14.19 -0.65 11.65
C ARG A 43 -14.86 0.02 10.47
N THR A 44 -15.88 -0.65 9.92
CA THR A 44 -16.77 -0.07 8.90
C THR A 44 -18.21 -0.07 9.39
N LYS A 45 -19.10 0.71 8.76
CA LYS A 45 -20.52 0.82 9.16
C LYS A 45 -21.24 -0.53 9.29
N ARG A 46 -20.85 -1.54 8.49
CA ARG A 46 -21.55 -2.84 8.40
C ARG A 46 -20.74 -4.02 8.93
N ALA A 47 -19.42 -3.90 9.03
CA ALA A 47 -18.57 -5.02 9.39
C ALA A 47 -17.25 -4.57 10.02
N SER A 48 -16.74 -5.41 10.92
CA SER A 48 -15.36 -5.32 11.42
C SER A 48 -14.46 -6.19 10.54
N VAL A 49 -13.49 -5.57 9.89
CA VAL A 49 -12.53 -6.27 9.02
C VAL A 49 -11.24 -6.48 9.81
N LYS A 50 -10.86 -7.74 10.01
CA LYS A 50 -9.65 -8.10 10.77
C LYS A 50 -8.60 -8.72 9.84
N PRO A 51 -7.38 -8.14 9.74
CA PRO A 51 -6.26 -8.80 9.07
C PRO A 51 -5.90 -10.07 9.83
N ARG A 52 -5.64 -11.16 9.10
CA ARG A 52 -5.38 -12.48 9.69
C ARG A 52 -3.88 -12.74 9.85
N GLY A 53 -3.18 -12.92 8.73
CA GLY A 53 -1.75 -13.26 8.71
C GLY A 53 -0.82 -12.07 8.91
N LYS A 54 0.46 -12.34 9.22
CA LYS A 54 1.50 -11.32 9.43
C LYS A 54 1.56 -10.29 8.29
N ASN A 55 1.56 -10.77 7.04
CA ASN A 55 1.62 -9.89 5.86
C ASN A 55 0.42 -8.95 5.73
N GLN A 56 -0.78 -9.41 6.11
CA GLN A 56 -1.98 -8.57 6.09
C GLN A 56 -1.93 -7.51 7.20
N GLN A 57 -1.43 -7.89 8.38
CA GLN A 57 -1.26 -6.97 9.51
C GLN A 57 -0.21 -5.90 9.17
N GLY A 58 0.93 -6.32 8.60
CA GLY A 58 1.96 -5.40 8.10
C GLY A 58 1.44 -4.47 7.00
N TYR A 59 0.66 -5.01 6.04
CA TYR A 59 0.05 -4.19 5.00
C TYR A 59 -0.90 -3.12 5.56
N VAL A 60 -1.80 -3.49 6.48
CA VAL A 60 -2.72 -2.52 7.13
C VAL A 60 -1.94 -1.46 7.92
N ARG A 61 -0.89 -1.85 8.63
CA ARG A 61 0.00 -0.92 9.34
C ARG A 61 0.66 0.06 8.38
N THR A 62 1.21 -0.43 7.27
CA THR A 62 1.92 0.39 6.28
C THR A 62 0.96 1.44 5.69
N ILE A 63 -0.30 1.08 5.42
CA ILE A 63 -1.34 2.00 4.95
C ILE A 63 -1.59 3.16 5.91
N LYS A 64 -1.46 2.94 7.23
CA LYS A 64 -1.67 3.99 8.24
C LYS A 64 -0.44 4.88 8.45
N GLN A 65 0.75 4.40 8.08
CA GLN A 65 2.03 5.07 8.35
C GLN A 65 2.58 5.83 7.13
N HIS A 66 2.18 5.43 5.92
CA HIS A 66 2.72 5.99 4.67
C HIS A 66 1.61 6.58 3.80
N ASP A 67 1.91 7.68 3.12
CA ASP A 67 0.98 8.35 2.21
C ASP A 67 0.67 7.51 0.96
N ILE A 68 1.65 6.73 0.47
CA ILE A 68 1.56 5.91 -0.74
C ILE A 68 1.95 4.47 -0.39
N ASN A 69 1.13 3.51 -0.84
CA ASN A 69 1.31 2.09 -0.55
C ASN A 69 1.13 1.25 -1.81
N PHE A 70 2.04 0.32 -2.06
CA PHE A 70 1.96 -0.64 -3.16
C PHE A 70 1.59 -2.03 -2.62
N GLY A 71 0.37 -2.46 -2.88
CA GLY A 71 -0.10 -3.81 -2.49
C GLY A 71 0.21 -4.85 -3.56
N ILE A 72 1.33 -5.56 -3.43
CA ILE A 72 1.76 -6.59 -4.40
C ILE A 72 1.50 -8.01 -3.85
N GLY A 73 1.08 -8.93 -4.71
CA GLY A 73 1.10 -10.37 -4.42
C GLY A 73 0.06 -11.19 -5.19
N PRO A 74 -0.17 -12.46 -4.81
CA PRO A 74 -1.13 -13.35 -5.47
C PRO A 74 -2.61 -12.94 -5.32
N ALA A 75 -3.47 -13.40 -6.22
CA ALA A 75 -4.92 -13.23 -6.06
C ALA A 75 -5.40 -13.80 -4.71
N GLY A 76 -6.42 -13.17 -4.11
CA GLY A 76 -7.03 -13.66 -2.87
C GLY A 76 -6.30 -13.31 -1.57
N THR A 77 -5.13 -12.65 -1.59
CA THR A 77 -4.43 -12.27 -0.34
C THR A 77 -4.99 -11.03 0.38
N GLY A 78 -6.01 -10.39 -0.20
CA GLY A 78 -6.78 -9.32 0.47
C GLY A 78 -6.24 -7.89 0.30
N LYS A 79 -5.26 -7.64 -0.58
CA LYS A 79 -4.69 -6.29 -0.84
C LYS A 79 -5.74 -5.23 -1.18
N THR A 80 -6.63 -5.52 -2.12
CA THR A 80 -7.72 -4.60 -2.48
C THR A 80 -8.73 -4.47 -1.35
N TYR A 81 -9.14 -5.59 -0.76
CA TYR A 81 -10.17 -5.62 0.29
C TYR A 81 -9.73 -4.85 1.55
N LEU A 82 -8.51 -5.08 2.03
CA LEU A 82 -7.96 -4.41 3.21
C LEU A 82 -7.70 -2.92 2.94
N ALA A 83 -7.20 -2.55 1.75
CA ALA A 83 -7.01 -1.15 1.39
C ALA A 83 -8.34 -0.38 1.37
N VAL A 84 -9.36 -0.97 0.76
CA VAL A 84 -10.70 -0.37 0.73
C VAL A 84 -11.28 -0.28 2.15
N ALA A 85 -11.10 -1.31 3.00
CA ALA A 85 -11.54 -1.25 4.38
C ALA A 85 -10.88 -0.09 5.15
N CYS A 86 -9.56 0.09 5.02
CA CYS A 86 -8.84 1.22 5.62
C CYS A 86 -9.34 2.58 5.10
N ALA A 87 -9.61 2.69 3.79
CA ALA A 87 -10.13 3.91 3.19
C ALA A 87 -11.54 4.24 3.70
N VAL A 88 -12.41 3.24 3.86
CA VAL A 88 -13.75 3.40 4.45
C VAL A 88 -13.64 3.83 5.90
N GLU A 89 -12.78 3.21 6.71
CA GLU A 89 -12.52 3.66 8.08
C GLU A 89 -12.09 5.14 8.12
N ALA A 90 -11.14 5.53 7.28
CA ALA A 90 -10.69 6.92 7.20
C ALA A 90 -11.80 7.90 6.80
N LEU A 91 -12.73 7.48 5.94
CA LEU A 91 -13.89 8.29 5.57
C LEU A 91 -14.88 8.43 6.74
N LEU A 92 -15.07 7.38 7.54
CA LEU A 92 -15.95 7.38 8.71
C LEU A 92 -15.39 8.20 9.87
N GLU A 93 -14.07 8.20 10.03
CA GLU A 93 -13.35 9.03 10.99
C GLU A 93 -13.12 10.47 10.49
N GLU A 94 -13.73 10.84 9.37
CA GLU A 94 -13.63 12.17 8.75
C GLU A 94 -12.19 12.61 8.39
N ARG A 95 -11.23 11.67 8.37
CA ARG A 95 -9.84 11.91 7.94
C ARG A 95 -9.74 12.21 6.46
N VAL A 96 -10.71 11.74 5.66
CA VAL A 96 -10.82 12.04 4.23
C VAL A 96 -12.25 12.42 3.87
N ARG A 97 -12.42 13.26 2.84
CA ARG A 97 -13.75 13.71 2.37
C ARG A 97 -14.37 12.80 1.30
N ARG A 98 -13.54 12.06 0.54
CA ARG A 98 -14.00 11.23 -0.57
C ARG A 98 -13.02 10.08 -0.85
N ILE A 99 -13.54 8.99 -1.41
CA ILE A 99 -12.76 7.83 -1.88
C ILE A 99 -12.90 7.78 -3.41
N LEU A 100 -11.76 7.65 -4.12
CA LEU A 100 -11.73 7.42 -5.57
C LEU A 100 -11.19 6.01 -5.84
N LEU A 101 -11.98 5.20 -6.52
CA LEU A 101 -11.57 3.86 -6.95
C LEU A 101 -11.35 3.88 -8.46
N VAL A 102 -10.15 3.50 -8.88
CA VAL A 102 -9.76 3.44 -10.29
C VAL A 102 -9.29 2.04 -10.59
N ARG A 103 -9.71 1.51 -11.74
CA ARG A 103 -9.18 0.27 -12.32
C ARG A 103 -8.78 0.56 -13.77
N PRO A 104 -7.72 -0.08 -14.29
CA PRO A 104 -7.44 -0.03 -15.72
C PRO A 104 -8.58 -0.67 -16.50
N ALA A 105 -8.78 -0.22 -17.75
CA ALA A 105 -9.85 -0.73 -18.62
C ALA A 105 -9.62 -2.18 -19.09
N VAL A 106 -8.41 -2.71 -18.90
CA VAL A 106 -7.99 -4.03 -19.39
C VAL A 106 -7.56 -4.87 -18.19
N GLU A 107 -8.05 -6.10 -18.13
CA GLU A 107 -7.59 -7.10 -17.18
C GLU A 107 -6.50 -7.98 -17.80
N ALA A 108 -5.63 -8.54 -16.96
CA ALA A 108 -4.54 -9.39 -17.43
C ALA A 108 -5.12 -10.61 -18.19
N GLY A 109 -4.85 -10.68 -19.49
CA GLY A 109 -5.30 -11.77 -20.36
C GLY A 109 -6.40 -11.39 -21.37
N GLU A 110 -6.98 -10.19 -21.27
CA GLU A 110 -7.92 -9.70 -22.29
C GLU A 110 -7.18 -8.86 -23.34
N LYS A 111 -7.43 -9.15 -24.63
CA LYS A 111 -6.99 -8.28 -25.73
C LYS A 111 -8.03 -7.19 -25.90
N LEU A 112 -7.58 -5.93 -25.89
CA LEU A 112 -8.33 -4.82 -26.47
C LEU A 112 -8.56 -5.15 -27.95
N GLY A 113 -9.80 -5.51 -28.28
CA GLY A 113 -10.30 -5.48 -29.66
C GLY A 113 -10.59 -4.05 -30.06
#